data_AF-A0A4Q9ESD9-F1
#
_entry.id   AF-A0A4Q9ESD9-F1
#
_cell.length_a   1.000
_cell.length_b   1.000
_cell.length_c   1.000
_cell.angle_alpha   90.00
_cell.angle_beta   90.00
_cell.angle_gamma   90.00
#
_symmetry.space_group_name_H-M   'P 1'
#
loop_
_entity.id
_entity.type
_entity.pdbx_description
1 polymer ?
#
loop_
_entity_poly.entity_id
_entity_poly.type
_entity_poly.pdbx_seq_one_letter_code
_entity_poly.pdbx_strand_id
1 'polypeptide(L)'
;MYLYSKKENAFYIKGINLSIPDDVIPVDESEYARITADGCFMPNREGEPIKSERRPSQYHTWDGSCWVIDEAGLKALEDEEQRQLVSDANAKKTVLMTEAAERIAPLQDASDLGIATNEELAQLKAWKTYRVLLSRVDTSIAPNIEWPLKP
;
A
#
# COMPACT_ATOMS: atom_id res chain seq x y z
N MET A 1 -34.92 13.03 -15.76
CA MET A 1 -33.94 14.03 -16.25
C MET A 1 -32.75 13.98 -15.33
N TYR A 2 -31.60 13.60 -15.87
CA TYR A 2 -30.33 13.58 -15.15
C TYR A 2 -29.65 14.93 -15.28
N LEU A 3 -28.98 15.34 -14.21
CA LEU A 3 -28.35 16.63 -14.05
C LEU A 3 -26.94 16.39 -13.48
N TYR A 4 -25.94 17.16 -13.89
CA TYR A 4 -24.57 17.04 -13.39
C TYR A 4 -24.08 18.37 -12.84
N SER A 5 -23.57 18.37 -11.60
CA SER A 5 -22.85 19.52 -11.02
C SER A 5 -21.36 19.28 -11.13
N LYS A 6 -20.65 20.20 -11.81
CA LYS A 6 -19.18 20.19 -11.86
C LYS A 6 -18.59 20.48 -10.49
N LYS A 7 -19.19 21.41 -9.75
CA LYS A 7 -18.68 21.87 -8.45
C LYS A 7 -18.71 20.75 -7.41
N GLU A 8 -19.80 20.00 -7.36
CA GLU A 8 -19.99 18.87 -6.44
C GLU A 8 -19.46 17.56 -7.04
N ASN A 9 -19.04 17.57 -8.31
CA ASN A 9 -18.68 16.40 -9.12
C ASN A 9 -19.68 15.24 -8.94
N ALA A 10 -20.97 15.53 -9.08
CA ALA A 10 -22.04 14.61 -8.75
C ALA A 10 -23.23 14.73 -9.70
N PHE A 11 -23.90 13.60 -9.91
CA PHE A 11 -25.16 13.55 -10.63
C PHE A 11 -26.36 13.72 -9.70
N TYR A 12 -27.38 14.40 -10.20
CA TYR A 12 -28.66 14.64 -9.53
C TYR A 12 -29.79 14.19 -10.46
N ILE A 13 -30.86 13.66 -9.88
CA ILE A 13 -32.05 13.22 -10.60
C ILE A 13 -33.21 14.13 -10.19
N LYS A 14 -33.73 14.87 -11.16
CA LYS A 14 -34.89 15.75 -10.93
C LYS A 14 -36.10 14.93 -10.49
N GLY A 15 -36.69 15.30 -9.35
CA GLY A 15 -37.82 14.60 -8.73
C GLY A 15 -37.44 13.52 -7.71
N ILE A 16 -36.14 13.20 -7.58
CA ILE A 16 -35.61 12.33 -6.52
C ILE A 16 -34.79 13.16 -5.54
N ASN A 17 -33.84 13.96 -6.02
CA ASN A 17 -33.05 14.83 -5.17
C ASN A 17 -33.86 16.06 -4.74
N LEU A 18 -33.97 16.28 -3.43
CA LEU A 18 -34.70 17.40 -2.83
C LEU A 18 -33.97 18.74 -2.95
N SER A 19 -32.64 18.71 -3.03
CA SER A 19 -31.79 19.87 -3.25
C SER A 19 -30.89 19.60 -4.45
N ILE A 20 -30.91 20.52 -5.40
CA ILE A 20 -30.17 20.45 -6.65
C ILE A 20 -29.37 21.76 -6.77
N PRO A 21 -28.03 21.70 -6.96
CA PRO A 21 -27.21 22.88 -7.15
C PRO A 21 -27.62 23.72 -8.36
N ASP A 22 -27.33 25.02 -8.33
CA ASP A 22 -27.64 25.92 -9.45
C ASP A 22 -26.68 25.74 -10.64
N ASP A 23 -25.50 25.14 -10.43
CA ASP A 23 -24.48 24.92 -11.46
C ASP A 23 -24.73 23.67 -12.32
N VAL A 24 -25.91 23.03 -12.18
CA VAL A 24 -26.18 21.79 -12.88
C VAL A 24 -26.46 21.97 -14.37
N ILE A 25 -25.89 21.07 -15.17
CA ILE A 25 -26.19 20.94 -16.60
C ILE A 25 -27.04 19.68 -16.87
N PRO A 26 -27.95 19.71 -17.86
CA PRO A 26 -28.69 18.52 -18.26
C PRO A 26 -27.78 17.46 -18.88
N VAL A 27 -28.02 16.20 -18.55
CA VAL A 27 -27.33 15.05 -19.16
C VAL A 27 -28.38 14.07 -19.68
N ASP A 28 -28.19 13.61 -20.92
CA ASP A 28 -29.08 12.62 -21.52
C ASP A 28 -29.01 11.28 -20.78
N GLU A 29 -30.09 10.51 -20.79
CA GLU A 29 -30.14 9.22 -20.11
C GLU A 29 -29.14 8.21 -20.69
N SER A 30 -28.95 8.19 -22.01
CA SER A 30 -28.00 7.29 -22.65
C SER A 30 -26.55 7.66 -22.30
N GLU A 31 -26.27 8.95 -22.17
CA GLU A 31 -24.97 9.49 -21.79
C GLU A 31 -24.69 9.25 -20.30
N TYR A 32 -25.66 9.52 -19.43
CA TYR A 32 -25.61 9.17 -18.01
C TYR A 32 -25.30 7.68 -17.82
N ALA A 33 -26.02 6.79 -18.50
CA ALA A 33 -25.79 5.35 -18.42
C ALA A 33 -24.37 4.96 -18.89
N ARG A 34 -23.87 5.57 -19.97
CA ARG A 34 -22.51 5.30 -20.48
C ARG A 34 -21.41 5.77 -19.53
N ILE A 35 -21.57 6.95 -18.94
CA ILE A 35 -20.56 7.56 -18.06
C ILE A 35 -20.52 6.84 -16.70
N THR A 36 -21.69 6.47 -16.18
CA THR A 36 -21.82 5.83 -14.87
C THR A 36 -21.64 4.31 -14.88
N ALA A 37 -21.57 3.68 -16.05
CA ALA A 37 -21.44 2.22 -16.20
C ALA A 37 -20.31 1.60 -15.35
N ASP A 38 -19.16 2.28 -15.26
CA ASP A 38 -17.98 1.79 -14.51
C ASP A 38 -17.80 2.51 -13.16
N GLY A 39 -18.72 3.42 -12.82
CA GLY A 39 -18.72 4.17 -11.57
C GLY A 39 -17.62 5.22 -11.42
N CYS A 40 -16.88 5.53 -12.48
CA CYS A 40 -15.82 6.55 -12.47
C CYS A 40 -16.06 7.56 -13.59
N PHE A 41 -16.21 8.82 -13.18
CA PHE A 41 -16.37 9.95 -14.08
C PHE A 41 -15.70 11.18 -13.47
N MET A 42 -15.24 12.08 -14.33
CA MET A 42 -14.62 13.33 -13.94
C MET A 42 -15.03 14.42 -14.95
N PRO A 43 -15.05 15.70 -14.56
CA PRO A 43 -15.40 16.78 -15.48
C PRO A 43 -14.28 16.97 -16.50
N ASN A 44 -14.64 17.16 -17.77
CA ASN A 44 -13.69 17.63 -18.77
C ASN A 44 -13.31 19.10 -18.53
N ARG A 45 -12.47 19.68 -19.40
CA ARG A 45 -12.07 21.10 -19.28
C ARG A 45 -13.26 22.06 -19.38
N GLU A 46 -14.29 21.70 -20.13
CA GLU A 46 -15.52 22.46 -20.30
C GLU A 46 -16.47 22.32 -19.10
N GLY A 47 -16.24 21.33 -18.24
CA GLY A 47 -17.07 21.05 -17.06
C GLY A 47 -18.15 20.00 -17.27
N GLU A 48 -18.13 19.30 -18.40
CA GLU A 48 -19.07 18.22 -18.69
C GLU A 48 -18.55 16.90 -18.14
N PRO A 49 -19.44 16.01 -17.67
CA PRO A 49 -19.01 14.74 -17.13
C PRO A 49 -18.48 13.84 -18.26
N ILE A 50 -17.27 13.33 -18.11
CA ILE A 50 -16.73 12.30 -19.01
C ILE A 50 -16.39 11.05 -18.22
N LYS A 51 -16.49 9.90 -18.90
CA LYS A 51 -16.02 8.64 -18.34
C LYS A 51 -14.53 8.74 -18.03
N SER A 52 -14.14 8.35 -16.82
CA SER A 52 -12.75 8.39 -16.39
C SER A 52 -12.30 7.01 -15.91
N GLU A 53 -10.99 6.81 -15.90
CA GLU A 53 -10.40 5.70 -15.15
C GLU A 53 -10.48 5.96 -13.63
N ARG A 54 -10.23 4.92 -12.84
CA ARG A 54 -10.04 5.06 -11.40
C ARG A 54 -8.79 5.89 -11.14
N ARG A 55 -8.87 6.78 -10.15
CA ARG A 55 -7.70 7.53 -9.69
C ARG A 55 -6.60 6.55 -9.25
N PRO A 56 -5.40 6.56 -9.86
CA PRO A 56 -4.37 5.57 -9.56
C PRO A 56 -3.81 5.70 -8.13
N SER A 57 -3.61 6.93 -7.66
CA SER A 57 -3.15 7.20 -6.29
C SER A 57 -3.62 8.57 -5.80
N GLN A 58 -3.47 8.81 -4.49
CA GLN A 58 -3.77 10.10 -3.87
C GLN A 58 -2.90 11.27 -4.37
N TYR A 59 -1.83 11.00 -5.12
CA TYR A 59 -0.93 12.00 -5.68
C TYR A 59 -1.28 12.38 -7.12
N HIS A 60 -2.19 11.65 -7.77
CA HIS A 60 -2.67 12.00 -9.10
C HIS A 60 -3.71 13.11 -9.03
N THR A 61 -3.64 14.06 -9.95
CA THR A 61 -4.63 15.12 -10.15
C THR A 61 -5.29 14.94 -11.50
N TRP A 62 -6.52 15.42 -11.63
CA TRP A 62 -7.26 15.33 -12.89
C TRP A 62 -7.01 16.59 -13.72
N ASP A 63 -6.56 16.44 -14.97
CA ASP A 63 -6.24 17.58 -15.86
C ASP A 63 -7.40 18.02 -16.78
N GLY A 64 -8.57 17.38 -16.61
CA GLY A 64 -9.72 17.54 -17.50
C GLY A 64 -9.82 16.45 -18.58
N SER A 65 -8.89 15.49 -18.64
CA SER A 65 -8.98 14.35 -19.55
C SER A 65 -8.41 13.05 -18.98
N CYS A 66 -7.36 13.12 -18.16
CA CYS A 66 -6.74 11.95 -17.54
C CYS A 66 -6.16 12.29 -16.17
N TRP A 67 -5.79 11.24 -15.43
CA TRP A 67 -5.06 11.36 -14.19
C TRP A 67 -3.58 11.62 -14.50
N VAL A 68 -3.08 12.77 -14.05
CA VAL A 68 -1.68 13.18 -14.19
C VAL A 68 -1.02 13.25 -12.81
N ILE A 69 0.28 13.02 -12.76
CA ILE A 69 1.09 13.14 -11.55
C ILE A 69 2.23 14.10 -11.83
N ASP A 70 2.48 15.02 -10.91
CA ASP A 70 3.63 15.92 -11.00
C ASP A 70 4.87 15.30 -10.35
N GLU A 71 6.01 15.99 -10.46
CA GLU A 71 7.28 15.50 -9.90
C GLU A 71 7.20 15.29 -8.38
N ALA A 72 6.50 16.18 -7.67
CA ALA A 72 6.33 16.08 -6.22
C ALA A 72 5.47 14.87 -5.83
N GLY A 73 4.38 14.63 -6.57
CA GLY A 73 3.50 13.49 -6.40
C GLY A 73 4.18 12.17 -6.74
N LEU A 74 4.98 12.13 -7.82
CA LEU A 74 5.74 10.94 -8.20
C LEU A 74 6.74 10.57 -7.09
N LYS A 75 7.48 11.54 -6.59
CA LYS A 75 8.40 11.33 -5.46
C LYS A 75 7.67 10.86 -4.20
N ALA A 76 6.51 11.44 -3.89
CA ALA A 76 5.73 11.02 -2.74
C ALA A 76 5.20 9.57 -2.86
N LEU A 77 4.84 9.16 -4.09
CA LEU A 77 4.46 7.79 -4.41
C LEU A 77 5.62 6.81 -4.22
N GLU A 78 6.80 7.14 -4.75
CA GLU A 78 8.03 6.35 -4.58
C GLU A 78 8.44 6.26 -3.10
N ASP A 79 8.37 7.36 -2.36
CA ASP A 79 8.67 7.40 -0.93
C ASP A 79 7.67 6.53 -0.12
N GLU A 80 6.40 6.50 -0.52
CA GLU A 80 5.38 5.64 0.11
C GLU A 80 5.63 4.16 -0.16
N GLU A 81 5.94 3.81 -1.41
CA GLU A 81 6.34 2.45 -1.78
C GLU A 81 7.58 2.01 -1.02
N GLN A 82 8.60 2.87 -0.93
CA GLN A 82 9.82 2.57 -0.19
C GLN A 82 9.54 2.39 1.31
N ARG A 83 8.70 3.22 1.92
CA ARG A 83 8.29 3.04 3.32
C ARG A 83 7.60 1.69 3.54
N GLN A 84 6.75 1.27 2.60
CA GLN A 84 6.08 -0.03 2.68
C GLN A 84 7.09 -1.18 2.62
N LEU A 85 8.04 -1.13 1.68
CA LEU A 85 9.10 -2.15 1.55
C LEU A 85 9.96 -2.24 2.83
N VAL A 86 10.31 -1.11 3.42
CA VAL A 86 11.06 -1.06 4.70
C VAL A 86 10.22 -1.62 5.85
N SER A 87 8.93 -1.30 5.90
CA SER A 87 8.00 -1.86 6.89
C SER A 87 7.91 -3.39 6.79
N ASP A 88 7.75 -3.92 5.58
CA ASP A 88 7.67 -5.36 5.33
C ASP A 88 9.00 -6.06 5.67
N ALA A 89 10.13 -5.43 5.34
CA ALA A 89 11.45 -5.91 5.74
C ALA A 89 11.61 -5.96 7.27
N ASN A 90 11.14 -4.95 8.00
CA ASN A 90 11.15 -4.93 9.47
C ASN A 90 10.25 -6.02 10.07
N ALA A 91 9.07 -6.24 9.48
CA ALA A 91 8.18 -7.33 9.89
C ALA A 91 8.86 -8.70 9.68
N LYS A 92 9.48 -8.92 8.51
CA LYS A 92 10.24 -10.13 8.22
C LYS A 92 11.40 -10.33 9.19
N LYS A 93 12.18 -9.28 9.49
CA LYS A 93 13.26 -9.33 10.49
C LYS A 93 12.75 -9.76 11.85
N THR A 94 11.62 -9.19 12.29
CA THR A 94 10.99 -9.56 13.57
C THR A 94 10.59 -11.03 13.59
N VAL A 95 9.93 -11.54 12.55
CA VAL A 95 9.55 -12.96 12.44
C VAL A 95 10.78 -13.87 12.52
N LEU A 96 11.84 -13.57 11.76
CA LEU A 96 13.07 -14.37 11.77
C LEU A 96 13.80 -14.34 13.11
N MET A 97 13.78 -13.19 13.80
CA MET A 97 14.33 -13.03 15.15
C MET A 97 13.56 -13.86 16.18
N THR A 98 12.23 -13.87 16.10
CA THR A 98 11.36 -14.69 16.97
C THR A 98 11.62 -16.17 16.75
N GLU A 99 11.64 -16.63 15.49
CA GLU A 99 11.95 -18.01 15.15
C GLU A 99 13.32 -18.45 15.71
N ALA A 100 14.34 -17.61 15.53
CA ALA A 100 15.66 -17.90 16.10
C ALA A 100 15.63 -17.98 17.64
N ALA A 101 14.86 -17.11 18.31
CA ALA A 101 14.70 -17.16 19.76
C ALA A 101 14.00 -18.44 20.23
N GLU A 102 12.96 -18.88 19.53
CA GLU A 102 12.23 -20.12 19.81
C GLU A 102 13.12 -21.36 19.65
N ARG A 103 14.03 -21.36 18.67
CA ARG A 103 15.03 -22.44 18.50
C ARG A 103 16.12 -22.40 19.57
N ILE A 104 16.55 -21.20 19.98
CA ILE A 104 17.59 -21.01 21.00
C ILE A 104 17.10 -21.46 22.39
N ALA A 105 15.84 -21.21 22.75
CA ALA A 105 15.31 -21.46 24.09
C ALA A 105 15.59 -22.89 24.62
N PRO A 106 15.16 -23.98 23.94
CA PRO A 106 15.41 -25.35 24.45
C PRO A 106 16.90 -25.72 24.46
N LEU A 107 17.67 -25.24 23.47
CA LEU A 107 19.12 -25.47 23.40
C LEU A 107 19.86 -24.77 24.55
N GLN A 108 19.39 -23.57 24.91
CA GLN A 108 19.91 -22.81 26.04
C GLN A 108 19.57 -23.51 27.36
N ASP A 109 18.34 -23.98 27.54
CA ASP A 109 17.93 -24.73 28.73
C ASP A 109 18.79 -25.99 28.93
N ALA A 110 19.03 -26.78 27.87
CA ALA A 110 19.91 -27.94 27.92
C ALA A 110 21.35 -27.58 28.30
N SER A 111 21.86 -26.45 27.78
CA SER A 111 23.19 -25.94 28.10
C SER A 111 23.28 -25.48 29.55
N ASP A 112 22.26 -24.78 30.07
CA ASP A 112 22.23 -24.24 31.42
C ASP A 112 22.06 -25.34 32.48
N LEU A 113 21.32 -26.41 32.14
CA LEU A 113 21.20 -27.62 32.95
C LEU A 113 22.45 -28.52 32.87
N GLY A 114 23.41 -28.22 32.00
CA GLY A 114 24.62 -29.01 31.81
C GLY A 114 24.38 -30.38 31.17
N ILE A 115 23.24 -30.57 30.49
CA ILE A 115 22.85 -31.82 29.83
C ILE A 115 22.91 -31.75 28.30
N ALA A 116 23.30 -30.60 27.74
CA ALA A 116 23.41 -30.42 26.30
C ALA A 116 24.45 -31.35 25.66
N THR A 117 24.10 -31.92 24.51
CA THR A 117 25.03 -32.67 23.67
C THR A 117 25.99 -31.72 22.94
N ASN A 118 27.08 -32.26 22.39
CA ASN A 118 28.00 -31.47 21.57
C ASN A 118 27.31 -30.89 20.33
N GLU A 119 26.37 -31.63 19.75
CA GLU A 119 25.56 -31.20 18.61
C GLU A 119 24.64 -30.04 18.99
N GLU A 120 23.98 -30.10 20.16
CA GLU A 120 23.12 -29.02 20.67
C GLU A 120 23.93 -27.75 20.96
N LEU A 121 25.14 -27.87 21.52
CA LEU A 121 26.03 -26.74 21.74
C LEU A 121 26.48 -26.08 20.41
N ALA A 122 26.75 -26.89 19.39
CA ALA A 122 27.08 -26.39 18.06
C ALA A 122 25.89 -25.66 17.42
N GLN A 123 24.69 -26.23 17.50
CA GLN A 123 23.45 -25.59 17.04
C GLN A 123 23.15 -24.29 17.80
N LEU A 124 23.32 -24.29 19.13
CA LEU A 124 23.12 -23.10 19.97
C LEU A 124 24.02 -21.94 19.51
N LYS A 125 25.30 -22.25 19.22
CA LYS A 125 26.25 -21.27 18.69
C LYS A 125 25.84 -20.77 17.31
N ALA A 126 25.41 -21.66 16.42
CA ALA A 126 24.99 -21.30 15.06
C ALA A 126 23.74 -20.40 15.08
N TRP A 127 22.71 -20.77 15.83
CA TRP A 127 21.48 -19.97 15.99
C TRP A 127 21.74 -18.62 16.67
N LYS A 128 22.58 -18.55 17.70
CA LYS A 128 22.98 -17.26 18.31
C LYS A 128 23.72 -16.37 17.31
N THR A 129 24.61 -16.94 16.51
CA THR A 129 25.34 -16.21 15.46
C THR A 129 24.36 -15.67 14.42
N TYR A 130 23.45 -16.51 13.93
CA TYR A 130 22.39 -16.12 13.01
C TYR A 130 21.52 -14.98 13.55
N ARG A 131 21.08 -15.07 14.81
CA ARG A 131 20.28 -14.01 15.46
C ARG A 131 21.03 -12.66 15.55
N VAL A 132 22.34 -12.69 15.80
CA VAL A 132 23.18 -11.48 15.80
C VAL A 132 23.39 -10.93 14.39
N LEU A 133 23.53 -11.79 13.38
CA LEU A 133 23.60 -11.34 11.98
C LEU A 133 22.29 -10.69 11.55
N LEU A 134 21.14 -11.31 11.88
CA LEU A 134 19.82 -10.73 11.63
C LEU A 134 19.65 -9.36 12.28
N SER A 135 20.08 -9.17 13.53
CA SER A 135 19.93 -7.89 14.21
C SER A 135 20.70 -6.75 13.52
N ARG A 136 21.80 -7.08 12.83
CA ARG A 136 22.64 -6.14 12.06
C ARG A 136 22.13 -5.85 10.65
N VAL A 137 21.16 -6.62 10.14
CA VAL A 137 20.56 -6.36 8.83
C VAL A 137 19.92 -4.98 8.83
N ASP A 138 20.36 -4.14 7.90
CA ASP A 138 19.73 -2.85 7.61
C ASP A 138 18.51 -3.07 6.73
N THR A 139 17.34 -2.69 7.23
CA THR A 139 16.07 -2.84 6.52
C THR A 139 15.73 -1.62 5.67
N SER A 140 16.47 -0.52 5.80
CA SER A 140 16.24 0.72 5.02
C SER A 140 16.59 0.58 3.54
N ILE A 141 17.44 -0.39 3.20
CA ILE A 141 17.88 -0.70 1.82
C ILE A 141 16.94 -1.64 1.07
N ALA A 142 15.74 -1.90 1.61
CA ALA A 142 14.72 -2.69 0.93
C ALA A 142 14.48 -2.15 -0.50
N PRO A 143 14.23 -3.03 -1.49
CA PRO A 143 14.10 -4.48 -1.39
C PRO A 143 15.44 -5.24 -1.43
N ASN A 144 16.57 -4.55 -1.61
CA ASN A 144 17.90 -5.12 -1.85
C ASN A 144 18.58 -5.57 -0.55
N ILE A 145 17.92 -6.43 0.21
CA ILE A 145 18.42 -6.93 1.50
C ILE A 145 18.95 -8.36 1.35
N GLU A 146 20.20 -8.57 1.72
CA GLU A 146 20.79 -9.90 1.87
C GLU A 146 20.46 -10.47 3.26
N TRP A 147 19.55 -11.44 3.30
CA TRP A 147 19.20 -12.11 4.54
C TRP A 147 20.23 -13.19 4.87
N PRO A 148 20.70 -13.28 6.14
CA PRO A 148 21.59 -14.37 6.53
C PRO A 148 20.92 -15.73 6.32
N LEU A 149 21.71 -16.75 6.06
CA LEU A 149 21.22 -18.12 5.91
C LEU A 149 20.93 -18.73 7.29
N LYS A 150 19.81 -19.45 7.37
CA LYS A 150 19.46 -20.22 8.56
C LYS A 150 20.48 -21.36 8.75
N PRO A 151 20.89 -21.65 9.99
CA PRO A 151 21.79 -22.75 10.31
C PRO A 151 21.11 -24.13 10.25
#